data_AF-A0A2V8CDS5-F1
#
_entry.id   AF-A0A2V8CDS5-F1
#
_cell.length_a   1.000
_cell.length_b   1.000
_cell.length_c   1.000
_cell.angle_alpha   90.00
_cell.angle_beta   90.00
_cell.angle_gamma   90.00
#
_symmetry.space_group_name_H-M   'P 1'
#
loop_
_entity.id
_entity.type
_entity.pdbx_description
1 polymer ?
#
loop_
_entity_poly.entity_id
_entity_poly.type
_entity_poly.pdbx_seq_one_letter_code
_entity_poly.pdbx_strand_id
1 'polypeptide(L)'
;MGDDHSARETLADYKSHRFRLLYRDADGFPEQHDNIVDVVIVQSGAGTLLLGGKMVNRRGGTNGEYMGTSIEGGERHPLGPGDIVHIPATVPHSFLVPKGGHITYVLVKFPPQ
;
A
#
# COMPACT_ATOMS: atom_id res chain seq x y z
N MET A 1 -4.25 -8.41 14.17
CA MET A 1 -3.19 -7.87 13.30
C MET A 1 -2.56 -9.03 12.56
N GLY A 2 -2.39 -8.91 11.24
CA GLY A 2 -1.63 -9.88 10.46
C GLY A 2 -0.12 -9.69 10.59
N ASP A 3 0.66 -10.59 10.01
CA ASP A 3 2.12 -10.53 9.97
C ASP A 3 2.66 -9.31 9.19
N ASP A 4 1.80 -8.63 8.44
CA ASP A 4 2.07 -7.41 7.69
C ASP A 4 1.74 -6.12 8.47
N HIS A 5 1.55 -6.24 9.80
CA HIS A 5 1.17 -5.14 10.69
C HIS A 5 -0.11 -4.41 10.25
N SER A 6 -1.01 -5.11 9.56
CA SER A 6 -2.27 -4.56 9.07
C SER A 6 -3.51 -5.27 9.61
N ALA A 7 -4.58 -4.47 9.72
CA ALA A 7 -5.96 -4.94 9.79
C ALA A 7 -6.73 -4.35 8.60
N ARG A 8 -7.68 -5.11 8.06
CA ARG A 8 -8.34 -4.78 6.78
C ARG A 8 -9.78 -5.23 6.73
N GLU A 9 -10.65 -4.34 6.26
CA GLU A 9 -12.06 -4.59 5.98
C GLU A 9 -12.35 -4.27 4.51
N THR A 10 -13.20 -5.07 3.86
CA THR A 10 -13.70 -4.74 2.51
C THR A 10 -14.99 -3.96 2.68
N LEU A 11 -14.97 -2.68 2.31
CA LEU A 11 -16.13 -1.79 2.41
C LEU A 11 -17.10 -1.99 1.25
N ALA A 12 -16.57 -2.27 0.05
CA ALA A 12 -17.35 -2.56 -1.14
C ALA A 12 -16.53 -3.38 -2.16
N ASP A 13 -17.21 -4.25 -2.90
CA ASP A 13 -16.63 -5.05 -3.97
C ASP A 13 -17.56 -5.03 -5.19
N TYR A 14 -17.08 -4.44 -6.29
CA TYR A 14 -17.82 -4.29 -7.54
C TYR A 14 -17.29 -5.21 -8.64
N LYS A 15 -16.55 -6.27 -8.27
CA LYS A 15 -15.83 -7.21 -9.15
C LYS A 15 -14.66 -6.59 -9.92
N SER A 16 -14.90 -5.47 -10.60
CA SER A 16 -13.87 -4.71 -11.32
C SER A 16 -12.94 -3.96 -10.36
N HIS A 17 -13.48 -3.41 -9.28
CA HIS A 17 -12.73 -2.65 -8.30
C HIS A 17 -13.31 -2.86 -6.90
N ARG A 18 -12.48 -2.60 -5.89
CA ARG A 18 -12.84 -2.79 -4.48
C ARG A 18 -12.35 -1.63 -3.62
N PHE A 19 -13.14 -1.32 -2.61
CA PHE A 19 -12.81 -0.38 -1.55
C PHE A 19 -12.46 -1.17 -0.30
N ARG A 20 -11.33 -0.83 0.32
CA ARG A 20 -10.89 -1.44 1.57
C ARG A 20 -10.56 -0.38 2.59
N LEU A 21 -10.93 -0.59 3.83
CA LEU A 21 -10.38 0.16 4.96
C LEU A 21 -9.18 -0.59 5.50
N LEU A 22 -8.05 0.08 5.65
CA LEU A 22 -6.83 -0.48 6.20
C LEU A 22 -6.36 0.36 7.38
N TYR A 23 -5.93 -0.34 8.43
CA TYR A 23 -5.21 0.21 9.56
C TYR A 23 -3.84 -0.46 9.62
N ARG A 24 -2.78 0.31 9.86
CA ARG A 24 -1.42 -0.18 10.10
C ARG A 24 -0.81 0.49 11.33
N ASP A 25 -0.11 -0.27 12.19
CA ASP A 25 0.59 0.23 13.39
C ASP A 25 2.12 0.09 13.33
N ALA A 26 2.63 -0.51 12.27
CA ALA A 26 4.04 -0.60 11.92
C ALA A 26 4.19 -0.79 10.41
N ASP A 27 5.44 -0.82 9.95
CA ASP A 27 5.77 -1.03 8.54
C ASP A 27 5.23 -2.37 8.05
N GLY A 28 4.52 -2.36 6.92
CA GLY A 28 4.14 -3.58 6.21
C GLY A 28 5.25 -4.09 5.30
N PHE A 29 5.04 -5.27 4.71
CA PHE A 29 5.90 -5.72 3.60
C PHE A 29 5.73 -4.78 2.40
N PRO A 30 6.80 -4.44 1.68
CA PRO A 30 6.68 -3.80 0.37
C PRO A 30 5.93 -4.68 -0.62
N GLU A 31 5.06 -4.06 -1.42
CA GLU A 31 4.17 -4.72 -2.37
C GLU A 31 4.35 -4.15 -3.79
N GLN A 32 4.01 -4.94 -4.80
CA GLN A 32 3.90 -4.53 -6.20
C GLN A 32 2.77 -5.31 -6.85
N HIS A 33 1.92 -4.61 -7.62
CA HIS A 33 0.83 -5.20 -8.38
C HIS A 33 1.01 -4.90 -9.86
N ASP A 34 1.12 -5.93 -10.71
CA ASP A 34 1.33 -5.72 -12.14
C ASP A 34 0.05 -5.27 -12.87
N ASN A 35 -1.12 -5.62 -12.33
CA ASN A 35 -2.43 -5.42 -12.98
C ASN A 35 -3.39 -4.58 -12.13
N ILE A 36 -2.89 -3.85 -11.13
CA ILE A 36 -3.72 -3.06 -10.22
C ILE A 36 -3.09 -1.70 -10.01
N VAL A 37 -3.92 -0.67 -10.13
CA VAL A 37 -3.67 0.68 -9.62
C VAL A 37 -4.28 0.80 -8.23
N ASP A 38 -3.52 1.41 -7.33
CA ASP A 38 -3.95 1.71 -5.96
C ASP A 38 -4.17 3.22 -5.81
N VAL A 39 -5.37 3.62 -5.36
CA VAL A 39 -5.63 4.97 -4.87
C VAL A 39 -5.88 4.92 -3.37
N VAL A 40 -5.10 5.68 -2.62
CA VAL A 40 -5.10 5.69 -1.16
C VAL A 40 -5.62 7.04 -0.69
N ILE A 41 -6.59 7.03 0.22
CA ILE A 41 -7.21 8.21 0.81
C ILE A 41 -7.00 8.11 2.32
N VAL A 42 -6.12 8.94 2.87
CA VAL A 42 -5.72 8.86 4.28
C VAL A 42 -6.80 9.46 5.18
N GLN A 43 -7.23 8.69 6.17
CA GLN A 43 -8.31 9.04 7.10
C GLN A 43 -7.76 9.57 8.43
N SER A 44 -6.76 8.89 8.99
CA SER A 44 -6.17 9.26 10.30
C SER A 44 -4.74 8.77 10.44
N GLY A 45 -4.04 9.31 11.44
CA GLY A 45 -2.67 8.95 11.74
C GLY A 45 -1.65 9.64 10.83
N ALA A 46 -0.45 9.08 10.75
CA ALA A 46 0.64 9.59 9.94
C ALA A 46 1.50 8.44 9.41
N GLY A 47 2.04 8.62 8.21
CA GLY A 47 2.90 7.62 7.60
C GLY A 47 3.83 8.22 6.56
N THR A 48 4.56 7.36 5.87
CA THR A 48 5.32 7.71 4.67
C THR A 48 5.09 6.65 3.62
N LEU A 49 4.67 7.06 2.43
CA LEU A 49 4.71 6.19 1.26
C LEU A 49 6.15 6.17 0.74
N LEU A 50 6.75 4.99 0.70
CA LEU A 50 7.96 4.71 -0.05
C LEU A 50 7.55 4.21 -1.43
N LEU A 51 7.85 4.94 -2.50
CA LEU A 51 7.32 4.70 -3.86
C LEU A 51 8.43 4.50 -4.89
N GLY A 52 8.26 3.54 -5.79
CA GLY A 52 9.19 3.28 -6.88
C GLY A 52 10.43 2.51 -6.43
N GLY A 53 11.56 2.80 -7.09
CA GLY A 53 12.81 2.09 -6.83
C GLY A 53 12.81 0.62 -7.23
N LYS A 54 13.65 -0.17 -6.58
CA LYS A 54 13.83 -1.60 -6.85
C LYS A 54 13.40 -2.43 -5.64
N MET A 55 12.47 -3.36 -5.87
CA MET A 55 12.09 -4.33 -4.85
C MET A 55 13.21 -5.35 -4.60
N VAL A 56 13.59 -5.51 -3.33
CA VAL A 56 14.61 -6.47 -2.89
C VAL A 56 13.95 -7.77 -2.43
N ASN A 57 14.57 -8.92 -2.76
CA ASN A 57 14.06 -10.26 -2.46
C ASN A 57 12.60 -10.46 -2.88
N ARG A 58 12.25 -9.95 -4.07
CA ARG A 58 10.91 -10.06 -4.65
C ARG A 58 10.49 -11.53 -4.75
N ARG A 59 9.31 -11.85 -4.22
CA ARG A 59 8.70 -13.18 -4.23
C ARG A 59 7.21 -13.09 -4.55
N GLY A 60 6.59 -14.23 -4.83
CA GLY A 60 5.18 -14.31 -5.23
C GLY A 60 5.03 -14.32 -6.75
N GLY A 61 4.03 -13.61 -7.27
CA GLY A 61 3.76 -13.45 -8.70
C GLY A 61 2.50 -14.14 -9.19
N THR A 62 1.78 -14.86 -8.33
CA THR A 62 0.43 -15.33 -8.65
C THR A 62 -0.45 -14.13 -8.96
N ASN A 63 -1.02 -14.09 -10.16
CA ASN A 63 -1.85 -13.00 -10.68
C ASN A 63 -1.17 -11.61 -10.71
N GLY A 64 0.16 -11.56 -10.72
CA GLY A 64 0.91 -10.31 -10.72
C GLY A 64 1.01 -9.62 -9.35
N GLU A 65 0.79 -10.35 -8.27
CA GLU A 65 0.91 -9.86 -6.89
C GLU A 65 2.27 -10.25 -6.30
N TYR A 66 3.08 -9.27 -5.91
CA TYR A 66 4.43 -9.48 -5.38
C TYR A 66 4.63 -8.85 -4.00
N MET A 67 5.50 -9.47 -3.22
CA MET A 67 6.03 -8.92 -1.97
C MET A 67 7.56 -8.93 -1.99
N GLY A 68 8.17 -8.02 -1.23
CA GLY A 68 9.63 -7.97 -1.03
C GLY A 68 10.01 -7.86 0.44
N THR A 69 11.30 -7.73 0.71
CA THR A 69 11.81 -7.42 2.06
C THR A 69 12.10 -5.93 2.26
N SER A 70 12.40 -5.20 1.17
CA SER A 70 12.67 -3.76 1.18
C SER A 70 12.54 -3.18 -0.23
N ILE A 71 12.59 -1.85 -0.33
CA ILE A 71 12.70 -1.10 -1.59
C ILE A 71 13.99 -0.26 -1.53
N GLU A 72 14.85 -0.41 -2.53
CA GLU A 72 16.05 0.40 -2.72
C GLU A 72 15.78 1.55 -3.69
N GLY A 73 16.19 2.78 -3.32
CA GLY A 73 16.07 3.96 -4.18
C GLY A 73 14.64 4.49 -4.37
N GLY A 74 13.69 4.08 -3.51
CA GLY A 74 12.33 4.62 -3.54
C GLY A 74 12.25 6.06 -3.00
N GLU A 75 11.34 6.84 -3.55
CA GLU A 75 11.03 8.19 -3.09
C GLU A 75 10.14 8.15 -1.84
N ARG A 76 10.36 9.08 -0.91
CA ARG A 76 9.62 9.16 0.35
C ARG A 76 8.64 10.32 0.30
N HIS A 77 7.35 10.00 0.44
CA HIS A 77 6.28 10.98 0.50
C HIS A 77 5.60 10.90 1.87
N PRO A 78 5.74 11.92 2.73
CA PRO A 78 4.97 11.99 3.97
C PRO A 78 3.47 11.94 3.69
N LEU A 79 2.72 11.27 4.55
CA LEU A 79 1.27 11.14 4.47
C LEU A 79 0.61 11.54 5.79
N GLY A 80 -0.49 12.27 5.68
CA GLY A 80 -1.38 12.64 6.78
C GLY A 80 -2.85 12.68 6.35
N PRO A 81 -3.78 12.96 7.29
CA PRO A 81 -5.21 12.93 7.02
C PRO A 81 -5.61 13.89 5.89
N GLY A 82 -6.41 13.41 4.95
CA GLY A 82 -6.84 14.15 3.77
C GLY A 82 -5.95 13.99 2.54
N ASP A 83 -4.75 13.41 2.68
CA ASP A 83 -3.89 13.13 1.52
C ASP A 83 -4.50 12.04 0.64
N ILE A 84 -4.36 12.23 -0.67
CA ILE A 84 -4.77 11.28 -1.70
C ILE A 84 -3.55 10.98 -2.57
N VAL A 85 -3.20 9.69 -2.69
CA VAL A 85 -2.08 9.26 -3.52
C VAL A 85 -2.52 8.20 -4.52
N HIS A 86 -1.97 8.29 -5.73
CA HIS A 86 -2.16 7.36 -6.82
C HIS A 86 -0.87 6.59 -7.05
N ILE A 87 -0.93 5.26 -6.87
CA ILE A 87 0.19 4.34 -7.03
C ILE A 87 -0.06 3.53 -8.32
N PRO A 88 0.71 3.79 -9.39
CA PRO A 88 0.53 3.09 -10.66
C PRO A 88 0.84 1.59 -10.56
N ALA A 89 0.26 0.81 -11.46
CA ALA A 89 0.61 -0.60 -11.63
C ALA A 89 2.12 -0.74 -11.92
N THR A 90 2.68 -1.89 -11.54
CA THR A 90 4.11 -2.26 -11.66
C THR A 90 5.07 -1.46 -10.78
N VAL A 91 4.59 -0.46 -10.03
CA VAL A 91 5.43 0.37 -9.16
C VAL A 91 5.50 -0.24 -7.75
N PRO A 92 6.70 -0.65 -7.26
CA PRO A 92 6.88 -1.08 -5.88
C PRO A 92 6.50 0.03 -4.92
N HIS A 93 5.84 -0.33 -3.82
CA HIS A 93 5.52 0.63 -2.78
C HIS A 93 5.48 -0.01 -1.39
N SER A 94 5.68 0.80 -0.35
CA SER A 94 5.49 0.40 1.04
C SER A 94 4.96 1.56 1.87
N PHE A 95 4.20 1.24 2.92
CA PHE A 95 3.73 2.20 3.90
C PHE A 95 4.57 2.05 5.17
N LEU A 96 5.31 3.11 5.48
CA LEU A 96 6.14 3.19 6.67
C LEU A 96 5.37 3.94 7.76
N VAL A 97 5.37 3.41 8.97
CA VAL A 97 4.62 3.95 10.10
C VAL A 97 5.61 4.40 11.18
N PRO A 98 5.50 5.63 11.70
CA PRO A 98 6.34 6.08 12.81
C PRO A 98 6.22 5.12 14.01
N LYS A 99 7.33 4.91 14.73
CA LYS A 99 7.35 4.03 15.90
C LYS A 99 6.28 4.43 16.92
N GLY A 100 5.37 3.51 17.24
CA GLY A 100 4.25 3.74 18.17
C GLY A 100 3.09 4.56 17.60
N GLY A 101 3.15 4.90 16.30
CA GLY A 101 2.09 5.57 15.56
C GLY A 101 1.18 4.57 14.83
N HIS A 102 0.33 5.11 13.97
CA HIS A 102 -0.52 4.35 13.08
C HIS A 102 -0.86 5.18 11.83
N ILE A 103 -1.38 4.51 10.81
CA ILE A 103 -2.07 5.15 9.69
C ILE A 103 -3.33 4.35 9.34
N THR A 104 -4.45 5.06 9.14
CA THR A 104 -5.70 4.49 8.65
C THR A 104 -6.04 5.14 7.32
N TYR A 105 -6.40 4.34 6.32
CA TYR A 105 -6.72 4.85 4.99
C TYR A 105 -7.72 3.95 4.27
N VAL A 106 -8.47 4.56 3.35
CA VAL A 106 -9.26 3.82 2.36
C VAL A 106 -8.37 3.56 1.15
N LEU A 107 -8.38 2.32 0.67
CA LEU A 107 -7.68 1.88 -0.52
C LEU A 107 -8.69 1.47 -1.59
N VAL A 108 -8.59 2.09 -2.75
CA VAL A 108 -9.35 1.73 -3.95
C VAL A 108 -8.41 1.00 -4.89
N LYS A 109 -8.75 -0.25 -5.20
CA LYS A 109 -8.01 -1.11 -6.13
C LYS A 109 -8.79 -1.25 -7.43
N PHE A 110 -8.20 -0.91 -8.57
CA PHE A 110 -8.82 -1.05 -9.89
C PHE A 110 -7.78 -1.40 -10.98
N PRO A 111 -8.18 -1.98 -12.13
CA PRO A 111 -7.27 -2.31 -13.22
C PRO A 111 -6.62 -1.05 -13.84
N PRO A 112 -5.39 -1.14 -14.37
CA PRO A 112 -4.83 -0.07 -15.20
C PRO A 112 -5.68 0.14 -16.46
N GLN A 113 -5.65 1.36 -17.00
CA GLN A 113 -6.25 1.70 -18.30
C GLN A 113 -5.39 1.24 -19.47
#